data_AF-A0A537Y856-F1
#
_entry.id   AF-A0A537Y856-F1
#
_cell.length_a   1.000
_cell.length_b   1.000
_cell.length_c   1.000
_cell.angle_alpha   90.00
_cell.angle_beta   90.00
_cell.angle_gamma   90.00
#
_symmetry.space_group_name_H-M   'P 1'
#
loop_
_entity.id
_entity.type
_entity.pdbx_description
1 polymer ?
#
loop_
_entity_poly.entity_id
_entity_poly.type
_entity_poly.pdbx_seq_one_letter_code
_entity_poly.pdbx_strand_id
1 'polypeptide(L)'
;MPHLESHQPPQGTGQGASRGTADDTHVLAPSSQSACSNCPDCKASLAVVRVIAGGADCEYWTMRCTRCGGIHLDIVKASAEPGVA
;
A
#
# COMPACT_ATOMS: atom_id res chain seq x y z
N MET A 1 39.43 10.32 53.16
CA MET A 1 38.69 9.08 52.84
C MET A 1 37.31 9.48 52.31
N PRO A 2 36.93 9.16 51.06
CA PRO A 2 35.69 9.62 50.45
C PRO A 2 34.49 8.79 50.96
N HIS A 3 33.38 9.43 51.32
CA HIS A 3 32.09 8.74 51.44
C HIS A 3 31.26 9.09 50.21
N LEU A 4 31.12 8.11 49.33
CA LEU A 4 30.23 8.13 48.18
C LEU A 4 28.79 7.95 48.69
N GLU A 5 28.10 9.06 48.98
CA GLU A 5 26.68 9.02 49.33
C GLU A 5 25.85 8.91 48.04
N SER A 6 25.43 7.67 47.77
CA SER A 6 24.55 7.32 46.66
C SER A 6 23.12 7.74 47.01
N HIS A 7 22.71 8.93 46.59
CA HIS A 7 21.31 9.33 46.62
C HIS A 7 20.56 8.66 45.46
N GLN A 8 19.76 7.63 45.77
CA GLN A 8 18.82 7.02 44.84
C GLN A 8 17.45 7.71 44.97
N PRO A 9 16.86 8.25 43.88
CA PRO A 9 15.46 8.62 43.89
C PRO A 9 14.58 7.38 43.67
N PRO A 10 13.44 7.24 44.37
CA PRO A 10 12.48 6.18 44.09
C PRO A 10 11.42 6.64 43.08
N GLN A 11 10.90 5.64 42.36
CA GLN A 11 9.58 5.54 41.75
C GLN A 11 9.40 5.99 40.29
N GLY A 12 8.95 5.03 39.48
CA GLY A 12 8.28 5.21 38.21
C GLY A 12 7.49 3.94 37.92
N THR A 13 6.24 3.94 38.36
CA THR A 13 5.22 2.93 38.07
C THR A 13 4.72 3.02 36.63
N GLY A 14 4.18 1.91 36.11
CA GLY A 14 3.46 1.86 34.84
C GLY A 14 4.32 1.23 33.73
N GLN A 15 3.80 0.44 32.80
CA GLN A 15 2.42 0.09 32.46
C GLN A 15 2.53 -1.11 31.50
N GLY A 16 1.44 -1.86 31.32
CA GLY A 16 1.41 -3.20 30.74
C GLY A 16 2.13 -3.40 29.41
N ALA A 17 2.76 -4.57 29.28
CA ALA A 17 3.11 -5.15 28.00
C ALA A 17 1.82 -5.54 27.27
N SER A 18 1.23 -4.56 26.60
CA SER A 18 0.14 -4.76 25.65
C SER A 18 0.68 -5.55 24.47
N ARG A 19 0.18 -6.78 24.39
CA ARG A 19 0.23 -7.74 23.29
C ARG A 19 0.23 -7.07 21.92
N GLY A 20 1.41 -6.90 21.32
CA GLY A 20 1.56 -6.52 19.92
C GLY A 20 1.27 -7.72 19.03
N THR A 21 0.01 -7.92 18.66
CA THR A 21 -0.33 -8.80 17.53
C THR A 21 0.08 -8.06 16.25
N ALA A 22 1.32 -8.27 15.82
CA ALA A 22 1.72 -8.00 14.45
C ALA A 22 1.10 -9.10 13.57
N ASP A 23 -0.19 -8.99 13.33
CA ASP A 23 -0.85 -9.63 12.19
C ASP A 23 -2.03 -8.74 11.77
N ASP A 24 -1.72 -7.50 11.40
CA ASP A 24 -2.50 -6.85 10.36
C ASP A 24 -1.85 -7.23 9.02
N THR A 25 -1.83 -8.54 8.75
CA THR A 25 -1.91 -8.98 7.36
C THR A 25 -3.30 -8.56 6.93
N HIS A 26 -3.45 -7.32 6.49
CA HIS A 26 -4.59 -6.92 5.67
C HIS A 26 -4.48 -7.74 4.39
N VAL A 27 -4.99 -8.98 4.46
CA VAL A 27 -5.42 -9.73 3.28
C VAL A 27 -6.55 -8.89 2.72
N LEU A 28 -6.16 -7.91 1.93
CA LEU A 28 -7.05 -7.24 1.00
C LEU A 28 -7.63 -8.37 0.17
N ALA A 29 -8.87 -8.73 0.49
CA ALA A 29 -9.75 -9.38 -0.47
C ALA A 29 -9.54 -8.68 -1.82
N PRO A 30 -9.56 -9.39 -2.96
CA PRO A 30 -9.42 -8.77 -4.26
C PRO A 30 -10.63 -7.87 -4.48
N SER A 31 -10.59 -6.67 -3.93
CA SER A 31 -11.42 -5.56 -4.34
C SER A 31 -11.17 -5.47 -5.83
N SER A 32 -12.22 -5.60 -6.63
CA SER A 32 -12.17 -5.40 -8.08
C SER A 32 -11.52 -4.04 -8.32
N GLN A 33 -10.20 -4.04 -8.47
CA GLN A 33 -9.40 -2.84 -8.30
C GLN A 33 -9.53 -2.11 -9.62
N SER A 34 -10.45 -1.17 -9.67
CA SER A 34 -10.67 -0.33 -10.84
C SER A 34 -9.37 0.40 -11.17
N ALA A 35 -9.06 0.50 -12.46
CA ALA A 35 -7.84 1.14 -12.91
C ALA A 35 -7.67 2.52 -12.28
N CYS A 36 -6.49 2.79 -11.72
CA CYS A 36 -6.15 4.11 -11.17
C CYS A 36 -6.30 5.17 -12.26
N SER A 37 -7.31 6.05 -12.14
CA SER A 37 -7.65 7.03 -13.19
C SER A 37 -6.90 8.37 -13.04
N ASN A 38 -6.27 8.60 -11.89
CA ASN A 38 -5.63 9.87 -11.54
C ASN A 38 -4.15 9.68 -11.19
N CYS A 39 -3.30 10.59 -11.69
CA CYS A 39 -1.87 10.60 -11.43
C CYS A 39 -1.60 10.74 -9.91
N PRO A 40 -0.81 9.85 -9.30
CA PRO A 40 -0.55 9.89 -7.86
C PRO A 40 0.18 11.18 -7.42
N ASP A 41 0.99 11.75 -8.31
CA ASP A 41 1.78 12.95 -8.10
C ASP A 41 0.94 14.24 -8.21
N CYS A 42 0.30 14.47 -9.36
CA CYS A 42 -0.37 15.74 -9.64
C CYS A 42 -1.90 15.67 -9.73
N LYS A 43 -2.49 14.49 -9.46
CA LYS A 43 -3.93 14.17 -9.47
C LYS A 43 -4.67 14.36 -10.81
N ALA A 44 -3.97 14.79 -11.86
CA ALA A 44 -4.52 14.91 -13.21
C ALA A 44 -4.86 13.54 -13.83
N SER A 45 -5.61 13.54 -14.93
CA SER A 45 -6.02 12.32 -15.62
C SER A 45 -4.85 11.56 -16.23
N LEU A 46 -4.94 10.24 -16.16
CA LEU A 46 -4.02 9.30 -16.78
C LEU A 46 -4.62 8.75 -18.10
N ALA A 47 -3.78 8.63 -19.13
CA ALA A 47 -4.14 8.00 -20.38
C ALA A 47 -3.44 6.63 -20.51
N VAL A 48 -4.18 5.59 -20.87
CA VAL A 48 -3.63 4.26 -21.11
C VAL A 48 -2.74 4.31 -22.35
N VAL A 49 -1.49 3.88 -22.20
CA VAL A 49 -0.52 3.80 -23.30
C VAL A 49 -0.35 2.35 -23.75
N ARG A 50 -0.42 1.40 -22.80
CA ARG A 50 -0.27 -0.03 -23.08
C ARG A 50 -1.04 -0.84 -22.05
N VAL A 51 -1.74 -1.86 -22.52
CA VAL A 51 -2.30 -2.92 -21.68
C VAL A 51 -1.56 -4.20 -22.02
N ILE A 52 -1.10 -4.91 -21.00
CA ILE A 52 -0.43 -6.20 -21.13
C ILE A 52 -1.25 -7.22 -20.35
N ALA A 53 -1.71 -8.27 -21.02
CA ALA A 53 -2.36 -9.39 -20.34
C ALA A 53 -1.36 -10.06 -19.38
N GLY A 54 -1.76 -10.19 -18.12
CA GLY A 54 -1.04 -10.92 -17.10
C GLY A 54 -1.60 -12.34 -16.92
N GLY A 55 -0.88 -13.15 -16.13
CA GLY A 55 -1.43 -14.40 -15.62
C GLY A 55 -2.46 -14.14 -14.51
N ALA A 56 -3.29 -15.15 -14.20
CA ALA A 56 -4.28 -15.14 -13.13
C ALA A 56 -5.39 -14.05 -13.25
N ASP A 57 -5.85 -13.80 -14.48
CA ASP A 57 -6.88 -12.81 -14.82
C ASP A 57 -6.56 -11.42 -14.26
N CYS A 58 -5.33 -10.98 -14.51
CA CYS A 58 -4.85 -9.65 -14.19
C CYS A 58 -4.32 -8.99 -15.46
N GLU A 59 -4.40 -7.68 -15.53
CA GLU A 59 -3.85 -6.87 -16.61
C GLU A 59 -2.90 -5.83 -16.03
N TYR A 60 -1.81 -5.58 -16.74
CA TYR A 60 -0.84 -4.54 -16.41
C TYR A 60 -1.05 -3.36 -17.33
N TRP A 61 -1.50 -2.25 -16.75
CA TRP A 61 -1.85 -1.04 -17.47
C TRP A 61 -0.75 -0.01 -17.28
N THR A 62 -0.02 0.31 -18.35
CA THR A 62 0.92 1.42 -18.38
C THR A 62 0.19 2.69 -18.74
N MET A 63 0.23 3.67 -17.85
CA MET A 63 -0.55 4.90 -17.88
C MET A 63 0.39 6.11 -17.94
N ARG A 64 0.10 7.09 -18.80
CA ARG A 64 0.84 8.35 -18.89
C ARG A 64 -0.03 9.51 -18.41
N CYS A 65 0.50 10.30 -17.50
CA CYS A 65 -0.16 11.51 -17.05
C CYS A 65 -0.24 12.54 -18.18
N THR A 66 -1.46 13.02 -18.42
CA THR A 66 -1.75 14.05 -19.45
C THR A 66 -1.22 15.43 -19.08
N ARG A 67 -0.84 15.64 -17.81
CA ARG A 67 -0.33 16.92 -17.30
C ARG A 67 1.19 16.91 -17.08
N CYS A 68 1.69 16.06 -16.19
CA CYS A 68 3.12 16.02 -15.86
C CYS A 68 3.93 15.11 -16.77
N GLY A 69 3.28 14.29 -17.61
CA GLY A 69 3.95 13.33 -18.49
C GLY A 69 4.50 12.08 -17.80
N GLY A 70 4.37 11.97 -16.47
CA GLY A 70 4.83 10.82 -15.67
C GLY A 70 4.17 9.51 -16.09
N ILE A 71 4.93 8.42 -16.00
CA ILE A 71 4.49 7.06 -16.33
C ILE A 71 4.19 6.30 -15.04
N HIS A 72 3.01 5.70 -14.98
CA HIS A 72 2.53 4.92 -13.84
C HIS A 72 2.10 3.54 -14.32
N LEU A 73 2.23 2.55 -13.44
CA LEU A 73 1.80 1.19 -13.68
C LEU A 73 0.67 0.86 -12.71
N ASP A 74 -0.41 0.30 -13.23
CA ASP A 74 -1.54 -0.16 -12.45
C ASP A 74 -1.83 -1.63 -12.77
N ILE A 75 -2.21 -2.40 -11.75
CA ILE A 75 -2.56 -3.82 -11.90
C ILE A 75 -4.06 -3.93 -11.68
N VAL A 76 -4.77 -4.25 -12.76
CA VAL A 76 -6.23 -4.32 -12.78
C VAL A 76 -6.61 -5.80 -12.79
N LYS A 77 -7.61 -6.20 -12.00
CA LYS A 77 -8.22 -7.53 -12.17
C LYS A 77 -8.90 -7.50 -13.53
N ALA A 78 -8.49 -8.39 -14.44
CA ALA A 78 -9.23 -8.58 -15.68
C ALA A 78 -10.64 -8.97 -15.27
N SER A 79 -11.64 -8.18 -15.67
CA SER A 79 -13.02 -8.61 -15.52
C SER A 79 -13.14 -9.84 -16.40
N ALA A 80 -13.16 -11.01 -15.78
CA ALA A 80 -13.50 -12.24 -16.46
C ALA A 80 -14.96 -12.08 -16.89
N GLU A 81 -15.19 -11.50 -18.06
CA GLU A 81 -16.47 -11.64 -18.74
C GLU A 81 -16.65 -13.15 -18.94
N PRO A 82 -17.57 -13.81 -18.22
CA PRO A 82 -17.80 -15.23 -18.46
C PRO A 82 -18.59 -15.35 -19.76
N GLY A 83 -17.91 -15.57 -20.88
CA GLY A 83 -18.63 -15.81 -22.14
C GLY A 83 -17.76 -15.97 -23.38
N VAL A 84 -17.31 -17.19 -23.66
CA VAL A 84 -17.71 -17.99 -24.85
C VAL A 84 -16.73 -19.15 -25.10
N ALA A 85 -17.16 -20.37 -24.79
CA ALA A 85 -16.98 -21.61 -25.56
C ALA A 85 -17.68 -22.77 -24.83
#